data_AF-A0A183CQL9-F1
#
_entry.id   AF-A0A183CQL9-F1
#
_cell.length_a   1.000
_cell.length_b   1.000
_cell.length_c   1.000
_cell.angle_alpha   90.00
_cell.angle_beta   90.00
_cell.angle_gamma   90.00
#
_symmetry.space_group_name_H-M   'P 1'
#
loop_
_entity.id
_entity.type
_entity.pdbx_description
1 polymer ?
#
loop_
_entity_poly.entity_id
_entity_poly.type
_entity_poly.pdbx_seq_one_letter_code
_entity_poly.pdbx_strand_id
1 'polypeptide(L)'
;KIAVSTFALLPLSLSVASILFNSVQSRLPNFPFHASKFEAKFSQIDVDDVEMARDQAREMFFFGYNNYMKHAFPMDELDPIHCTGRGPDYENPENLNINDVLGDYSLTLIDSLNTLVVMQNKTMFHKAVNLIADTVSFDKNVTVQVFEVTIRVIGSLLSAHLILTNENPFHGDFSLSTYNGELLELAHDMATRMLPAFEGTATGLPYPRVNLLHGVLPSTSNESCTAGAGSLLLEFGVLSRLLDDPTFEAQARRCNEILWTLRNSDTGLLGTVIDVQTGEWKGSLAGLGAGFDSFFEYLLKAHILFGEVRELEMFTELRQRIETNMRRGRPKCRFGDGEPPNYLNVDIKDGTVLNTWLDALQVFDLTAVLGGAVMTF
;
A
#
# COMPACT_ATOMS: atom_id res chain seq x y z
N LYS A 1 -0.50 -11.01 -3.53
CA LYS A 1 0.20 -10.69 -2.27
C LYS A 1 -0.20 -9.26 -1.88
N ILE A 2 -1.30 -9.08 -1.15
CA ILE A 2 -1.77 -7.74 -0.72
C ILE A 2 -0.98 -7.38 0.54
N ALA A 3 -0.27 -6.26 0.53
CA ALA A 3 0.46 -5.76 1.70
C ALA A 3 -0.55 -5.25 2.74
N VAL A 4 -0.41 -5.74 3.98
CA VAL A 4 -1.27 -5.45 5.16
C VAL A 4 -0.61 -4.38 6.04
N SER A 5 0.39 -3.68 5.52
CA SER A 5 1.27 -2.77 6.24
C SER A 5 0.71 -1.37 6.47
N THR A 6 -0.32 -0.95 5.72
CA THR A 6 -0.94 0.39 5.85
C THR A 6 -1.83 0.55 7.09
N PHE A 7 -2.08 -0.53 7.85
CA PHE A 7 -2.99 -0.57 9.00
C PHE A 7 -2.70 0.49 10.08
N ALA A 8 -1.44 0.84 10.37
CA ALA A 8 -1.12 1.77 11.46
C ALA A 8 -0.60 3.16 11.06
N LEU A 9 -0.51 3.47 9.77
CA LEU A 9 -0.25 4.86 9.34
C LEU A 9 -1.56 5.68 9.32
N LEU A 10 -2.70 5.05 9.02
CA LEU A 10 -4.02 5.70 8.98
C LEU A 10 -4.65 6.12 10.33
N PRO A 11 -4.42 5.44 11.48
CA PRO A 11 -5.02 5.83 12.75
C PRO A 11 -4.57 7.21 13.27
N LEU A 12 -3.44 7.74 12.79
CA LEU A 12 -2.89 9.05 13.19
C LEU A 12 -3.83 10.22 12.84
N SER A 13 -4.71 10.10 11.83
CA SER A 13 -5.63 11.18 11.43
C SER A 13 -7.01 11.12 12.08
N LEU A 14 -7.40 10.01 12.71
CA LEU A 14 -8.74 9.83 13.29
C LEU A 14 -9.01 10.74 14.50
N SER A 15 -7.96 11.25 15.16
CA SER A 15 -8.10 12.27 16.21
C SER A 15 -8.47 13.65 15.65
N VAL A 16 -8.10 13.98 14.42
CA VAL A 16 -8.49 15.25 13.76
C VAL A 16 -9.92 15.15 13.21
N ALA A 17 -10.30 13.98 12.69
CA ALA A 17 -11.68 13.71 12.29
C ALA A 17 -12.65 13.91 13.45
N SER A 18 -12.32 13.39 14.64
CA SER A 18 -13.14 13.50 15.85
C SER A 18 -13.39 14.94 16.32
N ILE A 19 -12.47 15.87 16.06
CA ILE A 19 -12.58 17.28 16.47
C ILE A 19 -13.36 18.11 15.43
N LEU A 20 -13.30 17.75 14.14
CA LEU A 20 -14.14 18.34 13.09
C LEU A 20 -15.59 17.83 13.13
N PHE A 21 -15.84 16.65 13.72
CA PHE A 21 -17.18 16.06 13.82
C PHE A 21 -18.17 16.81 14.72
N ASN A 22 -17.71 17.65 15.65
CA ASN A 22 -18.60 18.33 16.61
C ASN A 22 -19.05 19.74 16.21
N SER A 23 -18.46 20.38 15.19
CA SER A 23 -18.77 21.79 14.85
C SER A 23 -19.52 21.99 13.53
N VAL A 24 -19.70 20.95 12.71
CA VAL A 24 -20.35 21.06 11.38
C VAL A 24 -21.50 20.06 11.24
N GLN A 25 -22.43 20.06 12.20
CA GLN A 25 -23.54 19.09 12.21
C GLN A 25 -24.76 19.49 11.38
N SER A 26 -24.71 20.54 10.55
CA SER A 26 -25.94 21.06 9.91
C SER A 26 -26.02 21.07 8.39
N ARG A 27 -24.96 20.87 7.60
CA ARG A 27 -25.06 20.90 6.12
C ARG A 27 -23.99 20.10 5.37
N LEU A 28 -23.94 18.77 5.54
CA LEU A 28 -23.21 17.89 4.63
C LEU A 28 -24.10 16.71 4.22
N PRO A 29 -24.14 16.33 2.92
CA PRO A 29 -24.92 15.18 2.46
C PRO A 29 -24.30 13.89 3.02
N ASN A 30 -25.16 13.00 3.53
CA ASN A 30 -24.90 11.64 4.01
C ASN A 30 -23.48 11.08 3.74
N PHE A 31 -22.66 11.01 4.80
CA PHE A 31 -21.47 10.17 4.79
C PHE A 31 -21.87 8.68 4.63
N PRO A 32 -21.07 7.86 3.91
CA PRO A 32 -21.40 6.47 3.57
C PRO A 32 -21.39 5.48 4.75
N PHE A 33 -21.10 5.94 5.97
CA PHE A 33 -21.00 5.09 7.16
C PHE A 33 -22.31 4.98 7.98
N HIS A 34 -23.39 5.65 7.56
CA HIS A 34 -24.70 5.43 8.19
C HIS A 34 -25.42 4.26 7.53
N ALA A 35 -25.47 3.14 8.23
CA ALA A 35 -26.23 1.96 7.82
C ALA A 35 -27.67 2.35 7.48
N SER A 36 -28.08 2.09 6.24
CA SER A 36 -29.46 2.25 5.83
C SER A 36 -30.37 1.35 6.66
N LYS A 37 -31.67 1.65 6.71
CA LYS A 37 -32.67 0.77 7.34
C LYS A 37 -32.65 -0.67 6.80
N PHE A 38 -32.18 -0.85 5.56
CA PHE A 38 -32.03 -2.15 4.93
C PHE A 38 -30.75 -2.86 5.38
N GLU A 39 -29.61 -2.18 5.42
CA GLU A 39 -28.37 -2.75 5.98
C GLU A 39 -28.57 -3.13 7.44
N ALA A 40 -29.08 -2.22 8.27
CA ALA A 40 -29.36 -2.51 9.68
C ALA A 40 -30.27 -3.74 9.90
N LYS A 41 -31.11 -4.11 8.91
CA LYS A 41 -32.01 -5.26 8.96
C LYS A 41 -31.42 -6.55 8.37
N PHE A 42 -30.56 -6.45 7.36
CA PHE A 42 -30.11 -7.61 6.56
C PHE A 42 -28.59 -7.82 6.58
N SER A 43 -27.81 -6.91 7.17
CA SER A 43 -26.37 -7.02 7.38
C SER A 43 -26.02 -7.33 8.85
N GLN A 44 -26.94 -7.97 9.58
CA GLN A 44 -26.65 -8.47 10.91
C GLN A 44 -26.03 -9.86 10.77
N ILE A 45 -24.74 -9.95 11.06
CA ILE A 45 -24.06 -11.22 11.30
C ILE A 45 -24.31 -11.55 12.78
N ASP A 46 -24.59 -12.82 13.09
CA ASP A 46 -24.76 -13.25 14.47
C ASP A 46 -23.49 -12.95 15.27
N VAL A 47 -23.63 -12.50 16.51
CA VAL A 47 -22.48 -12.21 17.38
C VAL A 47 -21.67 -13.48 17.60
N ASP A 48 -22.33 -14.63 17.74
CA ASP A 48 -21.67 -15.92 17.90
C ASP A 48 -20.85 -16.29 16.65
N ASP A 49 -21.38 -16.00 15.45
CA ASP A 49 -20.66 -16.22 14.18
C ASP A 49 -19.45 -15.26 14.06
N VAL A 50 -19.59 -14.00 14.48
CA VAL A 50 -18.48 -13.03 14.49
C VAL A 50 -17.39 -13.47 15.46
N GLU A 51 -17.74 -13.91 16.67
CA GLU A 51 -16.77 -14.39 17.66
C GLU A 51 -16.06 -15.66 17.19
N MET A 52 -16.81 -16.61 16.63
CA MET A 52 -16.23 -17.83 16.05
C MET A 52 -15.27 -17.51 14.89
N ALA A 53 -15.67 -16.63 13.96
CA ALA A 53 -14.83 -16.23 12.83
C ALA A 53 -13.57 -15.48 13.29
N ARG A 54 -13.67 -14.63 14.31
CA ARG A 54 -12.53 -13.95 14.93
C ARG A 54 -11.53 -14.95 15.51
N ASP A 55 -12.01 -15.93 16.25
CA ASP A 55 -11.16 -16.91 16.92
C ASP A 55 -10.49 -17.85 15.89
N GLN A 56 -11.21 -18.25 14.83
CA GLN A 56 -10.65 -19.00 13.70
C GLN A 56 -9.58 -18.20 12.95
N ALA A 57 -9.82 -16.91 12.68
CA ALA A 57 -8.83 -16.04 12.03
C ALA A 57 -7.55 -15.92 12.88
N ARG A 58 -7.70 -15.81 14.20
CA ARG A 58 -6.57 -15.80 15.14
C ARG A 58 -5.79 -17.12 15.13
N GLU A 59 -6.48 -18.26 15.13
CA GLU A 59 -5.86 -19.58 15.03
C GLU A 59 -5.08 -19.73 13.72
N MET A 60 -5.68 -19.36 12.58
CA MET A 60 -5.05 -19.42 11.27
C MET A 60 -3.79 -18.54 11.19
N PHE A 61 -3.84 -17.33 11.75
CA PHE A 61 -2.67 -16.46 11.81
C PHE A 61 -1.53 -17.11 12.59
N PHE A 62 -1.79 -17.61 13.81
CA PHE A 62 -0.73 -18.23 14.60
C PHE A 62 -0.25 -19.56 14.03
N PHE A 63 -1.11 -20.31 13.33
CA PHE A 63 -0.68 -21.47 12.55
C PHE A 63 0.36 -21.06 11.50
N GLY A 64 0.09 -20.03 10.70
CA GLY A 64 1.03 -19.52 9.68
C GLY A 64 2.31 -18.97 10.30
N TYR A 65 2.18 -18.04 11.25
CA TYR A 65 3.30 -17.36 11.91
C TYR A 65 4.23 -18.34 12.63
N ASN A 66 3.68 -19.29 13.40
CA ASN A 66 4.51 -20.26 14.12
C ASN A 66 5.24 -21.21 13.17
N ASN A 67 4.61 -21.61 12.07
CA ASN A 67 5.28 -22.44 11.06
C ASN A 67 6.38 -21.66 10.33
N TYR A 68 6.18 -20.39 10.01
CA TYR A 68 7.24 -19.52 9.51
C TYR A 68 8.44 -19.47 10.48
N MET A 69 8.17 -19.17 11.76
CA MET A 69 9.23 -19.09 12.78
C MET A 69 9.98 -20.41 12.97
N LYS A 70 9.32 -21.55 12.73
CA LYS A 70 9.91 -22.89 12.91
C LYS A 70 10.67 -23.38 11.67
N HIS A 71 10.17 -23.08 10.48
CA HIS A 71 10.60 -23.74 9.23
C HIS A 71 11.29 -22.82 8.23
N ALA A 72 11.14 -21.50 8.38
CA ALA A 72 11.60 -20.52 7.40
C ALA A 72 12.52 -19.45 7.98
N PHE A 73 12.26 -18.94 9.19
CA PHE A 73 13.12 -17.92 9.81
C PHE A 73 14.60 -18.37 9.81
N PRO A 74 15.57 -17.54 9.34
CA PRO A 74 15.46 -16.11 9.02
C PRO A 74 15.15 -15.75 7.55
N MET A 75 14.80 -16.71 6.71
CA MET A 75 14.45 -16.46 5.30
C MET A 75 13.19 -15.58 5.19
N ASP A 76 12.98 -14.96 4.03
CA ASP A 76 11.90 -13.98 3.83
C ASP A 76 10.50 -14.57 3.87
N GLU A 77 10.28 -15.75 3.27
CA GLU A 77 8.98 -16.41 3.21
C GLU A 77 9.09 -17.90 3.57
N LEU A 78 7.97 -18.49 4.01
CA LEU A 78 7.81 -19.93 4.11
C LEU A 78 7.31 -20.48 2.77
N ASP A 79 7.94 -21.54 2.26
CA ASP A 79 7.30 -22.49 1.35
C ASP A 79 6.43 -23.45 2.18
N PRO A 80 5.09 -23.30 2.17
CA PRO A 80 4.23 -24.14 3.01
C PRO A 80 4.08 -25.57 2.48
N ILE A 81 4.45 -25.84 1.22
CA ILE A 81 4.37 -27.18 0.63
C ILE A 81 5.59 -28.01 1.03
N HIS A 82 6.77 -27.40 1.00
CA HIS A 82 8.03 -28.08 1.31
C HIS A 82 8.50 -27.85 2.75
N CYS A 83 7.84 -26.97 3.50
CA CYS A 83 8.23 -26.56 4.87
C CYS A 83 9.67 -26.05 4.94
N THR A 84 10.07 -25.22 3.99
CA THR A 84 11.41 -24.63 3.89
C THR A 84 11.32 -23.12 3.72
N GLY A 85 12.34 -22.39 4.16
CA GLY A 85 12.44 -20.95 3.90
C GLY A 85 12.75 -20.64 2.44
N ARG A 86 12.29 -19.47 1.98
CA ARG A 86 12.53 -18.89 0.65
C ARG A 86 13.11 -17.49 0.80
N GLY A 87 14.12 -17.20 0.00
CA GLY A 87 14.75 -15.88 -0.13
C GLY A 87 14.95 -15.52 -1.61
N PRO A 88 15.79 -14.52 -1.92
CA PRO A 88 16.12 -14.16 -3.28
C PRO A 88 16.73 -15.33 -4.05
N ASP A 89 16.41 -15.40 -5.33
CA ASP A 89 16.99 -16.31 -6.30
C ASP A 89 18.36 -15.80 -6.75
N TYR A 90 19.40 -16.20 -6.03
CA TYR A 90 20.79 -15.86 -6.35
C TYR A 90 21.31 -16.54 -7.63
N GLU A 91 20.71 -17.66 -8.05
CA GLU A 91 21.10 -18.35 -9.27
C GLU A 91 20.57 -17.63 -10.51
N ASN A 92 19.42 -16.97 -10.37
CA ASN A 92 18.80 -16.17 -11.42
C ASN A 92 18.39 -14.77 -10.90
N PRO A 93 19.31 -13.79 -10.93
CA PRO A 93 19.02 -12.40 -10.54
C PRO A 93 17.86 -11.76 -11.31
N GLU A 94 17.58 -12.23 -12.54
CA GLU A 94 16.48 -11.76 -13.39
C GLU A 94 15.11 -12.40 -13.04
N ASN A 95 15.04 -13.23 -11.98
CA ASN A 95 13.79 -13.80 -11.49
C ASN A 95 12.96 -12.78 -10.72
N LEU A 96 12.38 -11.83 -11.45
CA LEU A 96 11.64 -10.70 -10.89
C LEU A 96 10.46 -11.14 -10.00
N ASN A 97 9.80 -12.25 -10.33
CA ASN A 97 8.68 -12.79 -9.55
C ASN A 97 9.07 -13.17 -8.10
N ILE A 98 10.35 -13.42 -7.84
CA ILE A 98 10.89 -13.76 -6.53
C ILE A 98 11.64 -12.55 -5.96
N ASN A 99 12.59 -12.01 -6.74
CA ASN A 99 13.56 -11.01 -6.26
C ASN A 99 12.94 -9.64 -6.00
N ASP A 100 11.77 -9.32 -6.59
CA ASP A 100 11.11 -8.02 -6.37
C ASP A 100 10.79 -7.78 -4.88
N VAL A 101 10.53 -8.85 -4.12
CA VAL A 101 10.07 -8.76 -2.73
C VAL A 101 10.96 -9.51 -1.74
N LEU A 102 11.73 -10.50 -2.17
CA LEU A 102 12.61 -11.27 -1.29
C LEU A 102 14.04 -10.69 -1.39
N GLY A 103 14.54 -10.14 -0.29
CA GLY A 103 15.83 -9.45 -0.21
C GLY A 103 16.69 -9.87 0.98
N ASP A 104 16.44 -11.05 1.55
CA ASP A 104 17.16 -11.62 2.70
C ASP A 104 17.13 -10.72 3.95
N TYR A 105 15.94 -10.24 4.29
CA TYR A 105 15.69 -9.37 5.44
C TYR A 105 14.54 -9.86 6.33
N SER A 106 14.23 -11.16 6.28
CA SER A 106 13.14 -11.77 7.07
C SER A 106 11.78 -11.10 6.81
N LEU A 107 11.42 -10.89 5.54
CA LEU A 107 10.20 -10.18 5.12
C LEU A 107 8.95 -10.56 5.94
N THR A 108 8.63 -11.85 6.09
CA THR A 108 7.42 -12.29 6.80
C THR A 108 7.44 -11.87 8.27
N LEU A 109 8.62 -11.82 8.91
CA LEU A 109 8.74 -11.35 10.29
C LEU A 109 8.41 -9.86 10.38
N ILE A 110 8.94 -9.05 9.45
CA ILE A 110 8.70 -7.61 9.36
C ILE A 110 7.20 -7.33 9.09
N ASP A 111 6.65 -7.96 8.05
CA ASP A 111 5.27 -7.72 7.57
C ASP A 111 4.21 -8.19 8.60
N SER A 112 4.56 -9.12 9.50
CA SER A 112 3.66 -9.63 10.55
C SER A 112 3.61 -8.77 11.82
N LEU A 113 4.49 -7.76 11.97
CA LEU A 113 4.58 -6.95 13.20
C LEU A 113 3.23 -6.34 13.59
N ASN A 114 2.58 -5.68 12.64
CA ASN A 114 1.31 -5.00 12.89
C ASN A 114 0.19 -6.00 13.18
N THR A 115 0.19 -7.16 12.52
CA THR A 115 -0.82 -8.19 12.78
C THR A 115 -0.68 -8.78 14.18
N LEU A 116 0.53 -8.89 14.74
CA LEU A 116 0.72 -9.30 16.13
C LEU A 116 0.06 -8.33 17.12
N VAL A 117 0.04 -7.03 16.79
CA VAL A 117 -0.66 -5.99 17.56
C VAL A 117 -2.18 -6.14 17.42
N VAL A 118 -2.67 -6.33 16.20
CA VAL A 118 -4.11 -6.61 15.93
C VAL A 118 -4.60 -7.84 16.70
N MET A 119 -3.78 -8.89 16.78
CA MET A 119 -4.06 -10.12 17.54
C MET A 119 -3.89 -9.96 19.06
N GLN A 120 -3.58 -8.75 19.53
CA GLN A 120 -3.40 -8.41 20.94
C GLN A 120 -2.32 -9.27 21.61
N ASN A 121 -1.22 -9.55 20.90
CA ASN A 121 -0.13 -10.39 21.41
C ASN A 121 1.16 -9.59 21.64
N LYS A 122 1.16 -8.79 22.72
CA LYS A 122 2.29 -7.93 23.11
C LYS A 122 3.61 -8.70 23.27
N THR A 123 3.58 -9.89 23.87
CA THR A 123 4.79 -10.70 24.09
C THR A 123 5.44 -11.13 22.77
N MET A 124 4.66 -11.61 21.80
CA MET A 124 5.22 -12.00 20.50
C MET A 124 5.63 -10.79 19.66
N PHE A 125 4.88 -9.69 19.72
CA PHE A 125 5.26 -8.43 19.09
C PHE A 125 6.65 -7.96 19.59
N HIS A 126 6.84 -7.86 20.90
CA HIS A 126 8.13 -7.46 21.49
C HIS A 126 9.28 -8.40 21.11
N LYS A 127 9.02 -9.72 21.08
CA LYS A 127 10.01 -10.69 20.64
C LYS A 127 10.39 -10.49 19.16
N ALA A 128 9.41 -10.22 18.29
CA ALA A 128 9.66 -9.98 16.88
C ALA A 128 10.44 -8.67 16.66
N VAL A 129 10.10 -7.60 17.38
CA VAL A 129 10.83 -6.31 17.35
C VAL A 129 12.30 -6.51 17.71
N ASN A 130 12.60 -7.17 18.83
CA ASN A 130 13.98 -7.43 19.23
C ASN A 130 14.72 -8.28 18.20
N LEU A 131 14.06 -9.31 17.67
CA LEU A 131 14.67 -10.18 16.65
C LEU A 131 15.00 -9.41 15.37
N ILE A 132 14.14 -8.50 14.94
CA ILE A 132 14.38 -7.62 13.78
C ILE A 132 15.57 -6.71 14.07
N ALA A 133 15.56 -6.01 15.21
CA ALA A 133 16.64 -5.12 15.61
C ALA A 133 18.01 -5.84 15.68
N ASP A 134 18.02 -7.09 16.12
CA ASP A 134 19.24 -7.88 16.29
C ASP A 134 19.76 -8.53 15.00
N THR A 135 18.89 -8.81 14.01
CA THR A 135 19.24 -9.70 12.89
C THR A 135 19.06 -9.13 11.49
N VAL A 136 18.22 -8.11 11.31
CA VAL A 136 17.94 -7.54 9.98
C VAL A 136 19.03 -6.56 9.57
N SER A 137 19.47 -6.67 8.31
CA SER A 137 20.41 -5.74 7.69
C SER A 137 20.10 -5.63 6.20
N PHE A 138 20.10 -4.40 5.68
CA PHE A 138 19.88 -4.12 4.25
C PHE A 138 21.18 -3.98 3.47
N ASP A 139 22.34 -4.25 4.10
CA ASP A 139 23.63 -4.31 3.44
C ASP A 139 23.81 -5.62 2.66
N LYS A 140 23.04 -5.76 1.58
CA LYS A 140 22.90 -6.99 0.80
C LYS A 140 23.08 -6.68 -0.69
N ASN A 141 23.81 -7.54 -1.39
CA ASN A 141 23.90 -7.46 -2.85
C ASN A 141 22.69 -8.15 -3.49
N VAL A 142 21.52 -7.54 -3.35
CA VAL A 142 20.23 -8.02 -3.89
C VAL A 142 19.50 -6.87 -4.56
N THR A 143 18.77 -7.17 -5.62
CA THR A 143 17.93 -6.20 -6.35
C THR A 143 16.49 -6.39 -5.93
N VAL A 144 15.86 -5.31 -5.46
CA VAL A 144 14.49 -5.29 -4.96
C VAL A 144 13.64 -4.29 -5.75
N GLN A 145 12.31 -4.45 -5.70
CA GLN A 145 11.38 -3.50 -6.30
C GLN A 145 11.07 -2.37 -5.31
N VAL A 146 11.20 -1.12 -5.79
CA VAL A 146 10.99 0.09 -4.97
C VAL A 146 9.60 0.08 -4.33
N PHE A 147 8.58 -0.19 -5.13
CA PHE A 147 7.20 -0.26 -4.66
C PHE A 147 6.97 -1.29 -3.54
N GLU A 148 7.40 -2.54 -3.76
CA GLU A 148 7.13 -3.64 -2.82
C GLU A 148 7.84 -3.43 -1.48
N VAL A 149 9.07 -2.94 -1.50
CA VAL A 149 9.84 -2.66 -0.29
C VAL A 149 9.28 -1.46 0.47
N THR A 150 8.86 -0.40 -0.22
CA THR A 150 8.22 0.73 0.43
C THR A 150 6.98 0.28 1.19
N ILE A 151 6.04 -0.37 0.52
CA ILE A 151 4.77 -0.72 1.17
C ILE A 151 5.00 -1.78 2.26
N ARG A 152 5.82 -2.82 2.06
CA ARG A 152 5.93 -3.92 3.04
C ARG A 152 6.92 -3.64 4.15
N VAL A 153 8.14 -3.24 3.81
CA VAL A 153 9.26 -3.14 4.76
C VAL A 153 9.19 -1.80 5.47
N ILE A 154 9.26 -0.69 4.73
CA ILE A 154 9.24 0.65 5.32
C ILE A 154 7.91 0.88 6.05
N GLY A 155 6.78 0.56 5.41
CA GLY A 155 5.45 0.68 6.02
C GLY A 155 5.32 -0.07 7.36
N SER A 156 5.78 -1.32 7.42
CA SER A 156 5.71 -2.13 8.65
C SER A 156 6.66 -1.64 9.74
N LEU A 157 7.88 -1.23 9.39
CA LEU A 157 8.85 -0.71 10.35
C LEU A 157 8.38 0.61 10.98
N LEU A 158 7.88 1.54 10.17
CA LEU A 158 7.33 2.82 10.63
C LEU A 158 6.08 2.63 11.49
N SER A 159 5.17 1.79 11.03
CA SER A 159 3.96 1.44 11.77
C SER A 159 4.28 0.86 13.16
N ALA A 160 5.18 -0.11 13.23
CA ALA A 160 5.60 -0.70 14.50
C ALA A 160 6.36 0.29 15.40
N HIS A 161 7.17 1.18 14.81
CA HIS A 161 7.82 2.27 15.54
C HIS A 161 6.78 3.16 16.24
N LEU A 162 5.77 3.63 15.52
CA LEU A 162 4.69 4.48 16.06
C LEU A 162 3.89 3.80 17.18
N ILE A 163 3.67 2.48 17.06
CA ILE A 163 3.01 1.67 18.10
C ILE A 163 3.88 1.56 19.36
N LEU A 164 5.20 1.40 19.21
CA LEU A 164 6.15 1.28 20.32
C LEU A 164 6.37 2.62 21.05
N THR A 165 6.40 3.73 20.32
CA THR A 165 6.51 5.09 20.91
C THR A 165 5.19 5.57 21.51
N ASN A 166 4.10 4.81 21.32
CA ASN A 166 2.77 5.06 21.87
C ASN A 166 2.24 6.46 21.51
N GLU A 167 2.53 6.92 20.30
CA GLU A 167 1.98 8.19 19.78
C GLU A 167 0.46 8.13 19.63
N ASN A 168 -0.11 6.92 19.51
CA ASN A 168 -1.56 6.71 19.50
C ASN A 168 -1.96 5.37 20.17
N PRO A 169 -2.52 5.40 21.40
CA PRO A 169 -2.84 4.20 22.17
C PRO A 169 -4.12 3.47 21.70
N PHE A 170 -4.55 3.66 20.45
CA PHE A 170 -5.78 3.04 19.91
C PHE A 170 -5.80 1.52 20.10
N HIS A 171 -4.64 0.88 20.02
CA HIS A 171 -4.50 -0.57 20.16
C HIS A 171 -4.21 -1.04 21.60
N GLY A 172 -4.07 -0.12 22.55
CA GLY A 172 -3.55 -0.37 23.90
C GLY A 172 -2.05 -0.05 24.01
N ASP A 173 -1.49 -0.22 25.21
CA ASP A 173 -0.08 0.05 25.45
C ASP A 173 0.78 -1.13 24.96
N PHE A 174 1.50 -0.91 23.86
CA PHE A 174 2.52 -1.82 23.31
C PHE A 174 3.95 -1.31 23.51
N SER A 175 4.15 -0.27 24.33
CA SER A 175 5.47 0.29 24.59
C SER A 175 6.44 -0.78 25.12
N LEU A 176 7.71 -0.61 24.75
CA LEU A 176 8.82 -1.48 25.13
C LEU A 176 9.93 -0.59 25.70
N SER A 177 10.22 -0.72 26.99
CA SER A 177 11.16 0.18 27.68
C SER A 177 12.60 0.08 27.18
N THR A 178 12.95 -1.00 26.49
CA THR A 178 14.28 -1.20 25.89
C THR A 178 14.38 -0.72 24.45
N TYR A 179 13.26 -0.31 23.84
CA TYR A 179 13.24 0.16 22.46
C TYR A 179 13.85 1.57 22.35
N ASN A 180 14.77 1.76 21.41
CA ASN A 180 15.52 3.00 21.25
C ASN A 180 15.46 3.55 19.80
N GLY A 181 14.47 3.15 19.01
CA GLY A 181 14.25 3.67 17.66
C GLY A 181 14.85 2.83 16.53
N GLU A 182 15.29 1.60 16.82
CA GLU A 182 15.96 0.71 15.88
C GLU A 182 15.14 0.47 14.60
N LEU A 183 13.81 0.39 14.71
CA LEU A 183 12.94 0.22 13.53
C LEU A 183 12.88 1.47 12.64
N LEU A 184 12.96 2.68 13.22
CA LEU A 184 13.03 3.92 12.45
C LEU A 184 14.39 4.05 11.75
N GLU A 185 15.48 3.65 12.42
CA GLU A 185 16.81 3.59 11.81
C GLU A 185 16.84 2.62 10.62
N LEU A 186 16.24 1.44 10.76
CA LEU A 186 16.09 0.48 9.67
C LEU A 186 15.24 1.03 8.51
N ALA A 187 14.10 1.68 8.81
CA ALA A 187 13.26 2.29 7.78
C ALA A 187 14.03 3.37 7.00
N HIS A 188 14.83 4.18 7.70
CA HIS A 188 15.68 5.20 7.10
C HIS A 188 16.81 4.59 6.25
N ASP A 189 17.50 3.54 6.72
CA ASP A 189 18.54 2.85 5.95
C ASP A 189 17.98 2.29 4.65
N MET A 190 16.83 1.59 4.71
CA MET A 190 16.18 1.06 3.52
C MET A 190 15.80 2.17 2.53
N ALA A 191 15.13 3.23 2.99
CA ALA A 191 14.72 4.33 2.13
C ALA A 191 15.92 5.04 1.48
N THR A 192 17.02 5.21 2.23
CA THR A 192 18.26 5.82 1.74
C THR A 192 18.89 4.99 0.63
N ARG A 193 18.94 3.66 0.79
CA ARG A 193 19.44 2.74 -0.26
C ARG A 193 18.60 2.74 -1.53
N MET A 194 17.35 3.18 -1.44
CA MET A 194 16.45 3.30 -2.58
C MET A 194 16.55 4.64 -3.32
N LEU A 195 17.18 5.67 -2.74
CA LEU A 195 17.33 6.99 -3.38
C LEU A 195 17.95 6.95 -4.78
N PRO A 196 18.96 6.11 -5.08
CA PRO A 196 19.50 5.98 -6.44
C PRO A 196 18.44 5.63 -7.50
N ALA A 197 17.33 4.98 -7.14
CA ALA A 197 16.24 4.68 -8.07
C ALA A 197 15.57 5.94 -8.64
N PHE A 198 15.61 7.05 -7.91
CA PHE A 198 15.01 8.33 -8.29
C PHE A 198 15.97 9.24 -9.05
N GLU A 199 17.24 8.84 -9.15
CA GLU A 199 18.29 9.58 -9.83
C GLU A 199 18.47 9.11 -11.28
N GLY A 200 18.87 10.02 -12.17
CA GLY A 200 19.24 9.65 -13.54
C GLY A 200 18.06 9.25 -14.46
N THR A 201 16.82 9.58 -14.08
CA THR A 201 15.64 9.49 -14.97
C THR A 201 15.29 10.87 -15.52
N ALA A 202 15.02 10.97 -16.83
CA ALA A 202 14.70 12.26 -17.43
C ALA A 202 13.32 12.79 -16.99
N THR A 203 12.38 11.90 -16.63
CA THR A 203 11.07 12.29 -16.11
C THR A 203 11.12 12.69 -14.63
N GLY A 204 12.06 12.13 -13.85
CA GLY A 204 12.07 12.20 -12.39
C GLY A 204 11.22 11.12 -11.70
N LEU A 205 10.59 10.20 -12.45
CA LEU A 205 9.98 8.99 -11.89
C LEU A 205 11.06 7.97 -11.52
N PRO A 206 10.86 7.12 -10.50
CA PRO A 206 11.86 6.13 -10.12
C PRO A 206 11.96 5.00 -11.12
N TYR A 207 13.18 4.50 -11.34
CA TYR A 207 13.36 3.14 -11.82
C TYR A 207 12.58 2.16 -10.94
N PRO A 208 11.98 1.09 -11.52
CA PRO A 208 11.17 0.15 -10.75
C PRO A 208 11.98 -0.62 -9.71
N ARG A 209 13.30 -0.75 -9.90
CA ARG A 209 14.17 -1.63 -9.11
C ARG A 209 15.50 -0.98 -8.81
N VAL A 210 16.07 -1.40 -7.68
CA VAL A 210 17.34 -0.92 -7.16
C VAL A 210 18.07 -2.04 -6.44
N ASN A 211 19.38 -2.12 -6.63
CA ASN A 211 20.24 -3.00 -5.85
C ASN A 211 20.65 -2.31 -4.55
N LEU A 212 20.47 -2.98 -3.41
CA LEU A 212 20.67 -2.38 -2.09
C LEU A 212 22.14 -2.02 -1.77
N LEU A 213 23.10 -2.52 -2.55
CA LEU A 213 24.52 -2.21 -2.42
C LEU A 213 25.05 -1.33 -3.57
N HIS A 214 24.52 -1.53 -4.78
CA HIS A 214 25.08 -0.95 -6.02
C HIS A 214 24.17 0.09 -6.68
N GLY A 215 22.99 0.38 -6.13
CA GLY A 215 22.02 1.29 -6.73
C GLY A 215 21.40 0.73 -8.01
N VAL A 216 21.15 1.58 -9.01
CA VAL A 216 20.53 1.16 -10.27
C VAL A 216 21.56 0.45 -11.16
N LEU A 217 21.32 -0.83 -11.45
CA LEU A 217 22.18 -1.62 -12.34
C LEU A 217 21.97 -1.26 -13.81
N PRO A 218 22.99 -1.42 -14.70
CA PRO A 218 22.85 -1.10 -16.12
C PRO A 218 21.79 -1.91 -16.87
N SER A 219 21.42 -3.09 -16.36
CA SER A 219 20.37 -3.95 -16.93
C SER A 219 18.96 -3.59 -16.46
N THR A 220 18.82 -2.65 -15.52
CA THR A 220 17.52 -2.27 -14.97
C THR A 220 16.61 -1.72 -16.07
N SER A 221 15.40 -2.27 -16.16
CA SER A 221 14.38 -1.80 -17.10
C SER A 221 13.97 -0.35 -16.80
N ASN A 222 13.75 0.44 -17.86
CA ASN A 222 13.14 1.78 -17.77
C ASN A 222 11.63 1.73 -17.54
N GLU A 223 11.01 0.54 -17.57
CA GLU A 223 9.56 0.40 -17.46
C GLU A 223 9.12 0.34 -16.00
N SER A 224 8.41 1.37 -15.56
CA SER A 224 7.69 1.40 -14.28
C SER A 224 6.18 1.31 -14.53
N CYS A 225 5.39 1.25 -13.46
CA CYS A 225 3.94 1.31 -13.55
C CYS A 225 3.36 2.43 -12.69
N THR A 226 2.10 2.80 -12.95
CA THR A 226 1.42 3.90 -12.25
C THR A 226 1.42 3.68 -10.73
N ALA A 227 1.03 2.50 -10.26
CA ALA A 227 1.11 2.13 -8.85
C ALA A 227 2.57 2.14 -8.34
N GLY A 228 3.49 1.57 -9.10
CA GLY A 228 4.89 1.42 -8.67
C GLY A 228 5.62 2.75 -8.48
N ALA A 229 5.31 3.75 -9.31
CA ALA A 229 5.89 5.09 -9.20
C ALA A 229 5.10 6.03 -8.27
N GLY A 230 3.81 5.78 -8.05
CA GLY A 230 2.91 6.70 -7.34
C GLY A 230 2.55 6.31 -5.91
N SER A 231 2.76 5.06 -5.52
CA SER A 231 2.35 4.52 -4.22
C SER A 231 3.49 4.53 -3.21
N LEU A 232 4.10 5.70 -3.01
CA LEU A 232 5.26 5.88 -2.11
C LEU A 232 5.01 6.92 -1.00
N LEU A 233 4.01 7.78 -1.20
CA LEU A 233 3.83 9.01 -0.44
C LEU A 233 3.50 8.79 1.05
N LEU A 234 2.74 7.77 1.41
CA LEU A 234 2.37 7.53 2.81
C LEU A 234 3.60 7.21 3.66
N GLU A 235 4.39 6.23 3.23
CA GLU A 235 5.57 5.79 3.96
C GLU A 235 6.67 6.84 3.95
N PHE A 236 6.96 7.42 2.77
CA PHE A 236 8.02 8.43 2.65
C PHE A 236 7.64 9.72 3.38
N GLY A 237 6.36 10.10 3.39
CA GLY A 237 5.87 11.26 4.15
C GLY A 237 5.97 11.06 5.65
N VAL A 238 5.59 9.89 6.17
CA VAL A 238 5.73 9.59 7.60
C VAL A 238 7.21 9.53 8.00
N LEU A 239 8.05 8.88 7.19
CA LEU A 239 9.50 8.83 7.43
C LEU A 239 10.10 10.24 7.52
N SER A 240 9.81 11.09 6.53
CA SER A 240 10.28 12.48 6.51
C SER A 240 9.89 13.27 7.75
N ARG A 241 8.64 13.11 8.23
CA ARG A 241 8.14 13.81 9.42
C ARG A 241 8.77 13.31 10.71
N LEU A 242 9.03 12.00 10.82
CA LEU A 242 9.71 11.42 11.99
C LEU A 242 11.19 11.80 12.05
N LEU A 243 11.85 11.97 10.89
CA LEU A 243 13.26 12.32 10.79
C LEU A 243 13.53 13.84 10.75
N ASP A 244 12.50 14.66 10.54
CA ASP A 244 12.65 16.08 10.18
C ASP A 244 13.54 16.29 8.92
N ASP A 245 13.39 15.40 7.94
CA ASP A 245 14.11 15.42 6.66
C ASP A 245 13.11 15.39 5.49
N PRO A 246 12.95 16.47 4.71
CA PRO A 246 11.95 16.54 3.64
C PRO A 246 12.28 15.70 2.40
N THR A 247 13.47 15.09 2.33
CA THR A 247 13.97 14.41 1.11
C THR A 247 13.00 13.36 0.58
N PHE A 248 12.52 12.47 1.44
CA PHE A 248 11.66 11.35 1.04
C PHE A 248 10.25 11.82 0.63
N GLU A 249 9.59 12.64 1.47
CA GLU A 249 8.26 13.18 1.17
C GLU A 249 8.27 14.00 -0.12
N ALA A 250 9.26 14.87 -0.31
CA ALA A 250 9.38 15.70 -1.51
C ALA A 250 9.54 14.84 -2.77
N GLN A 251 10.33 13.76 -2.70
CA GLN A 251 10.52 12.85 -3.82
C GLN A 251 9.22 12.12 -4.17
N ALA A 252 8.48 11.60 -3.19
CA ALA A 252 7.22 10.91 -3.44
C ALA A 252 6.13 11.85 -4.00
N ARG A 253 5.98 13.07 -3.45
CA ARG A 253 5.03 14.06 -3.99
C ARG A 253 5.37 14.47 -5.41
N ARG A 254 6.67 14.65 -5.70
CA ARG A 254 7.13 14.95 -7.06
C ARG A 254 6.73 13.84 -8.05
N CYS A 255 6.84 12.57 -7.67
CA CYS A 255 6.41 11.46 -8.52
C CYS A 255 4.91 11.53 -8.84
N ASN A 256 4.08 11.81 -7.84
CA ASN A 256 2.63 11.98 -8.04
C ASN A 256 2.30 13.16 -8.96
N GLU A 257 3.00 14.29 -8.82
CA GLU A 257 2.83 15.44 -9.73
C GLU A 257 3.29 15.12 -11.16
N ILE A 258 4.38 14.38 -11.34
CA ILE A 258 4.82 13.96 -12.68
C ILE A 258 3.77 13.06 -13.31
N LEU A 259 3.31 12.00 -12.62
CA LEU A 259 2.24 11.12 -13.11
C LEU A 259 0.99 11.93 -13.45
N TRP A 260 0.62 12.88 -12.59
CA TRP A 260 -0.46 13.82 -12.86
C TRP A 260 -0.25 14.54 -14.21
N THR A 261 0.91 15.13 -14.47
CA THR A 261 1.13 15.83 -15.75
C THR A 261 1.13 14.93 -16.98
N LEU A 262 1.36 13.62 -16.82
CA LEU A 262 1.46 12.66 -17.92
C LEU A 262 0.13 12.02 -18.32
N ARG A 263 -1.00 12.39 -17.69
CA ARG A 263 -2.33 11.90 -18.08
C ARG A 263 -2.64 12.22 -19.53
N ASN A 264 -3.44 11.35 -20.15
CA ASN A 264 -3.96 11.62 -21.49
C ASN A 264 -4.83 12.89 -21.48
N SER A 265 -4.62 13.77 -22.45
CA SER A 265 -5.29 15.08 -22.52
C SER A 265 -6.80 15.00 -22.76
N ASP A 266 -7.26 13.93 -23.42
CA ASP A 266 -8.66 13.81 -23.85
C ASP A 266 -9.49 13.11 -22.77
N THR A 267 -9.01 11.95 -22.29
CA THR A 267 -9.74 11.16 -21.28
C THR A 267 -9.41 11.58 -19.85
N GLY A 268 -8.23 12.16 -19.62
CA GLY A 268 -7.68 12.42 -18.29
C GLY A 268 -7.23 11.17 -17.55
N LEU A 269 -7.00 10.05 -18.24
CA LEU A 269 -6.58 8.77 -17.64
C LEU A 269 -5.06 8.53 -17.70
N LEU A 270 -4.59 7.61 -16.87
CA LEU A 270 -3.20 7.12 -16.81
C LEU A 270 -3.08 5.75 -17.51
N GLY A 271 -1.89 5.43 -18.01
CA GLY A 271 -1.58 4.11 -18.56
C GLY A 271 -1.02 3.16 -17.51
N THR A 272 -0.92 1.87 -17.81
CA THR A 272 -0.35 0.90 -16.85
C THR A 272 1.16 1.05 -16.74
N VAL A 273 1.86 1.01 -17.88
CA VAL A 273 3.32 0.93 -17.95
C VAL A 273 3.85 2.23 -18.54
N ILE A 274 4.88 2.79 -17.93
CA ILE A 274 5.51 4.04 -18.35
C ILE A 274 7.01 3.85 -18.45
N ASP A 275 7.61 4.40 -19.49
CA ASP A 275 9.05 4.50 -19.62
C ASP A 275 9.54 5.76 -18.89
N VAL A 276 10.35 5.55 -17.84
CA VAL A 276 10.80 6.62 -16.93
C VAL A 276 11.81 7.58 -17.59
N GLN A 277 12.35 7.25 -18.77
CA GLN A 277 13.23 8.14 -19.52
C GLN A 277 12.46 8.99 -20.52
N THR A 278 11.43 8.45 -21.14
CA THR A 278 10.68 9.17 -22.19
C THR A 278 9.39 9.82 -21.68
N GLY A 279 8.82 9.30 -20.59
CA GLY A 279 7.48 9.66 -20.12
C GLY A 279 6.36 9.07 -20.98
N GLU A 280 6.68 8.20 -21.96
CA GLU A 280 5.70 7.58 -22.82
C GLU A 280 5.03 6.38 -22.13
N TRP A 281 3.70 6.36 -22.17
CA TRP A 281 2.92 5.18 -21.80
C TRP A 281 3.14 4.06 -22.81
N LYS A 282 3.52 2.88 -22.32
CA LYS A 282 3.63 1.65 -23.11
C LYS A 282 2.28 0.94 -23.10
N GLY A 283 1.71 0.77 -24.28
CA GLY A 283 0.35 0.25 -24.46
C GLY A 283 -0.72 1.33 -24.23
N SER A 284 -1.98 0.94 -24.43
CA SER A 284 -3.12 1.85 -24.30
C SER A 284 -4.07 1.49 -23.16
N LEU A 285 -3.74 0.49 -22.33
CA LEU A 285 -4.62 0.07 -21.26
C LEU A 285 -4.63 1.09 -20.12
N ALA A 286 -5.84 1.50 -19.73
CA ALA A 286 -6.15 2.24 -18.51
C ALA A 286 -7.15 1.42 -17.69
N GLY A 287 -6.93 1.31 -16.39
CA GLY A 287 -7.75 0.48 -15.49
C GLY A 287 -7.64 0.88 -14.03
N LEU A 288 -8.21 0.03 -13.17
CA LEU A 288 -8.21 0.14 -11.70
C LEU A 288 -7.62 -1.10 -11.02
N GLY A 289 -7.12 -2.04 -11.81
CA GLY A 289 -6.54 -3.29 -11.31
C GLY A 289 -5.05 -3.17 -11.06
N ALA A 290 -4.38 -4.33 -11.14
CA ALA A 290 -2.95 -4.44 -10.90
C ALA A 290 -2.15 -3.43 -11.75
N GLY A 291 -1.29 -2.66 -11.10
CA GLY A 291 -0.44 -1.64 -11.72
C GLY A 291 -1.04 -0.23 -11.74
N PHE A 292 -2.28 -0.04 -11.26
CA PHE A 292 -2.93 1.27 -11.11
C PHE A 292 -3.41 1.54 -9.69
N ASP A 293 -4.10 0.55 -9.12
CA ASP A 293 -4.86 0.57 -7.87
C ASP A 293 -4.42 1.61 -6.83
N SER A 294 -3.31 1.31 -6.17
CA SER A 294 -2.81 2.02 -5.00
C SER A 294 -2.40 3.47 -5.27
N PHE A 295 -2.22 3.89 -6.53
CA PHE A 295 -1.96 5.30 -6.83
C PHE A 295 -3.17 6.16 -6.46
N PHE A 296 -4.38 5.73 -6.84
CA PHE A 296 -5.60 6.47 -6.53
C PHE A 296 -5.87 6.47 -5.02
N GLU A 297 -5.60 5.35 -4.37
CA GLU A 297 -5.68 5.20 -2.92
C GLU A 297 -4.78 6.19 -2.19
N TYR A 298 -3.51 6.28 -2.60
CA TYR A 298 -2.49 7.10 -1.94
C TYR A 298 -2.84 8.58 -2.01
N LEU A 299 -3.47 9.05 -3.09
CA LEU A 299 -3.93 10.43 -3.17
C LEU A 299 -4.95 10.76 -2.05
N LEU A 300 -5.98 9.92 -1.88
CA LEU A 300 -6.97 10.16 -0.84
C LEU A 300 -6.37 9.97 0.56
N LYS A 301 -5.60 8.88 0.76
CA LYS A 301 -5.00 8.58 2.07
C LYS A 301 -3.95 9.61 2.49
N ALA A 302 -3.16 10.14 1.55
CA ALA A 302 -2.19 11.18 1.84
C ALA A 302 -2.90 12.47 2.29
N HIS A 303 -3.98 12.88 1.61
CA HIS A 303 -4.79 14.01 2.09
C HIS A 303 -5.30 13.79 3.52
N ILE A 304 -5.80 12.61 3.82
CA ILE A 304 -6.30 12.28 5.17
C ILE A 304 -5.18 12.31 6.21
N LEU A 305 -4.01 11.77 5.89
CA LEU A 305 -2.91 11.62 6.82
C LEU A 305 -2.17 12.94 7.06
N PHE A 306 -1.98 13.72 6.00
CA PHE A 306 -1.08 14.85 5.98
C PHE A 306 -1.79 16.20 5.88
N GLY A 307 -3.02 16.22 5.38
CA GLY A 307 -3.90 17.39 5.34
C GLY A 307 -3.74 18.29 4.11
N GLU A 308 -2.85 17.97 3.16
CA GLU A 308 -2.68 18.82 1.97
C GLU A 308 -3.83 18.63 0.97
N VAL A 309 -4.36 19.74 0.46
CA VAL A 309 -5.53 19.76 -0.42
C VAL A 309 -5.20 19.25 -1.82
N ARG A 310 -3.94 19.35 -2.24
CA ARG A 310 -3.50 19.03 -3.60
C ARG A 310 -3.80 17.59 -3.98
N GLU A 311 -3.54 16.63 -3.08
CA GLU A 311 -3.81 15.21 -3.32
C GLU A 311 -5.32 14.92 -3.40
N LEU A 312 -6.15 15.63 -2.62
CA LEU A 312 -7.61 15.51 -2.70
C LEU A 312 -8.15 16.05 -4.04
N GLU A 313 -7.61 17.16 -4.53
CA GLU A 313 -7.95 17.69 -5.86
C GLU A 313 -7.63 16.68 -6.94
N MET A 314 -6.42 16.11 -6.89
CA MET A 314 -5.99 15.08 -7.84
C MET A 314 -6.91 13.86 -7.81
N PHE A 315 -7.20 13.34 -6.62
CA PHE A 315 -8.10 12.22 -6.41
C PHE A 315 -9.52 12.50 -6.96
N THR A 316 -10.08 13.66 -6.64
CA THR A 316 -11.47 14.00 -6.99
C THR A 316 -11.66 14.09 -8.51
N GLU A 317 -10.71 14.73 -9.21
CA GLU A 317 -10.76 14.79 -10.67
C GLU A 317 -10.53 13.42 -11.30
N LEU A 318 -9.53 12.64 -10.85
CA LEU A 318 -9.28 11.30 -11.38
C LEU A 318 -10.50 10.39 -11.20
N ARG A 319 -11.13 10.43 -10.03
CA ARG A 319 -12.38 9.71 -9.77
C ARG A 319 -13.46 10.08 -10.79
N GLN A 320 -13.63 11.37 -11.08
CA GLN A 320 -14.59 11.81 -12.09
C GLN A 320 -14.24 11.27 -13.49
N ARG A 321 -12.96 11.25 -13.87
CA ARG A 321 -12.50 10.70 -15.15
C ARG A 321 -12.73 9.19 -15.23
N ILE A 322 -12.49 8.46 -14.14
CA ILE A 322 -12.77 7.02 -14.02
C ILE A 322 -14.27 6.76 -14.18
N GLU A 323 -15.12 7.49 -13.44
CA GLU A 323 -16.58 7.35 -13.53
C GLU A 323 -17.11 7.66 -14.95
N THR A 324 -16.51 8.63 -15.64
CA THR A 324 -16.92 9.02 -16.99
C THR A 324 -16.49 8.00 -18.03
N ASN A 325 -15.24 7.55 -17.98
CA ASN A 325 -14.63 6.77 -19.07
C ASN A 325 -14.74 5.26 -18.86
N MET A 326 -14.66 4.77 -17.62
CA MET A 326 -14.55 3.32 -17.32
C MET A 326 -15.87 2.68 -16.87
N ARG A 327 -16.81 3.47 -16.32
CA ARG A 327 -18.07 2.94 -15.79
C ARG A 327 -18.96 2.38 -16.92
N ARG A 328 -19.43 1.15 -16.76
CA ARG A 328 -20.37 0.46 -17.66
C ARG A 328 -21.51 -0.15 -16.86
N GLY A 329 -22.53 -0.64 -17.56
CA GLY A 329 -23.72 -1.22 -16.94
C GLY A 329 -24.70 -0.16 -16.43
N ARG A 330 -25.72 -0.63 -15.71
CA ARG A 330 -26.87 0.18 -15.32
C ARG A 330 -26.53 1.32 -14.34
N PRO A 331 -27.35 2.39 -14.24
CA PRO A 331 -27.06 3.53 -13.37
C PRO A 331 -27.05 3.21 -11.86
N LYS A 332 -27.84 2.22 -11.40
CA LYS A 332 -27.95 1.87 -9.97
C LYS A 332 -27.56 0.42 -9.72
N CYS A 333 -26.79 0.16 -8.65
CA CYS A 333 -26.32 -1.20 -8.35
C CYS A 333 -27.45 -2.24 -8.25
N ARG A 334 -28.57 -1.90 -7.59
CA ARG A 334 -29.68 -2.84 -7.32
C ARG A 334 -30.91 -2.69 -8.23
N PHE A 335 -31.01 -1.61 -9.00
CA PHE A 335 -32.24 -1.27 -9.73
C PHE A 335 -31.96 -0.87 -11.18
N GLY A 336 -32.94 -1.11 -12.05
CA GLY A 336 -32.86 -0.81 -13.47
C GLY A 336 -32.49 -2.03 -14.32
N ASP A 337 -32.63 -1.87 -15.63
CA ASP A 337 -32.39 -2.93 -16.61
C ASP A 337 -30.93 -2.97 -17.07
N GLY A 338 -30.46 -4.16 -17.45
CA GLY A 338 -29.09 -4.41 -17.91
C GLY A 338 -28.13 -4.88 -16.82
N GLU A 339 -26.86 -5.07 -17.21
CA GLU A 339 -25.82 -5.59 -16.33
C GLU A 339 -25.53 -4.68 -15.12
N PRO A 340 -25.15 -5.23 -13.96
CA PRO A 340 -24.69 -4.45 -12.82
C PRO A 340 -23.58 -3.47 -13.19
N PRO A 341 -23.50 -2.31 -12.51
CA PRO A 341 -22.45 -1.35 -12.79
C PRO A 341 -21.07 -1.94 -12.48
N ASN A 342 -20.17 -1.85 -13.46
CA ASN A 342 -18.79 -2.30 -13.37
C ASN A 342 -17.86 -1.23 -13.95
N TYR A 343 -16.58 -1.29 -13.61
CA TYR A 343 -15.55 -0.42 -14.17
C TYR A 343 -14.63 -1.30 -15.00
N LEU A 344 -14.67 -1.13 -16.32
CA LEU A 344 -13.92 -1.97 -17.24
C LEU A 344 -12.61 -1.29 -17.64
N ASN A 345 -11.62 -2.09 -18.03
CA ASN A 345 -10.40 -1.59 -18.63
C ASN A 345 -10.70 -0.97 -20.01
N VAL A 346 -10.17 0.21 -20.24
CA VAL A 346 -10.43 1.02 -21.44
C VAL A 346 -9.14 1.45 -22.12
N ASP A 347 -9.25 1.91 -23.37
CA ASP A 347 -8.18 2.59 -24.06
C ASP A 347 -8.00 4.00 -23.48
N ILE A 348 -6.77 4.31 -23.10
CA ILE A 348 -6.38 5.58 -22.48
C ILE A 348 -6.69 6.79 -23.38
N LYS A 349 -6.80 6.62 -24.70
CA LYS A 349 -6.98 7.74 -25.64
C LYS A 349 -8.43 8.13 -25.85
N ASP A 350 -9.34 7.16 -25.85
CA ASP A 350 -10.74 7.39 -26.23
C ASP A 350 -11.78 6.74 -25.31
N GLY A 351 -11.34 5.98 -24.29
CA GLY A 351 -12.24 5.30 -23.35
C GLY A 351 -12.98 4.10 -23.94
N THR A 352 -12.59 3.61 -25.13
CA THR A 352 -13.16 2.38 -25.70
C THR A 352 -12.82 1.18 -24.83
N VAL A 353 -13.76 0.23 -24.68
CA VAL A 353 -13.53 -0.94 -23.83
C VAL A 353 -12.52 -1.87 -24.49
N LEU A 354 -11.39 -2.14 -23.83
CA LEU A 354 -10.36 -3.04 -24.34
C LEU A 354 -10.59 -4.48 -23.92
N ASN A 355 -11.09 -4.70 -22.70
CA ASN A 355 -11.41 -6.02 -22.21
C ASN A 355 -12.53 -5.99 -21.17
N THR A 356 -13.05 -7.18 -20.85
CA THR A 356 -14.15 -7.37 -19.90
C THR A 356 -13.74 -8.21 -18.68
N TRP A 357 -12.45 -8.53 -18.53
CA TRP A 357 -11.96 -9.21 -17.34
C TRP A 357 -11.69 -8.17 -16.24
N LEU A 358 -11.93 -8.58 -15.00
CA LEU A 358 -11.61 -7.82 -13.80
C LEU A 358 -10.69 -8.69 -12.97
N ASP A 359 -9.53 -8.18 -12.59
CA ASP A 359 -8.67 -8.90 -11.64
C ASP A 359 -9.20 -8.74 -10.20
N ALA A 360 -8.73 -9.61 -9.32
CA ALA A 360 -9.14 -9.59 -7.93
C ALA A 360 -8.63 -8.37 -7.16
N LEU A 361 -7.57 -7.68 -7.64
CA LEU A 361 -7.00 -6.51 -6.99
C LEU A 361 -7.89 -5.28 -7.22
N GLN A 362 -8.56 -5.22 -8.38
CA GLN A 362 -9.50 -4.16 -8.73
C GLN A 362 -10.69 -4.01 -7.75
N VAL A 363 -11.01 -5.07 -6.99
CA VAL A 363 -12.08 -5.04 -5.99
C VAL A 363 -11.83 -3.95 -4.94
N PHE A 364 -10.57 -3.67 -4.63
CA PHE A 364 -10.17 -2.64 -3.67
C PHE A 364 -10.65 -1.24 -4.08
N ASP A 365 -10.36 -0.83 -5.32
CA ASP A 365 -10.67 0.51 -5.83
C ASP A 365 -12.17 0.77 -5.97
N LEU A 366 -12.95 -0.28 -6.26
CA LEU A 366 -14.41 -0.18 -6.31
C LEU A 366 -15.00 0.25 -4.96
N THR A 367 -14.35 -0.12 -3.85
CA THR A 367 -14.78 0.28 -2.50
C THR A 367 -14.06 1.55 -2.04
N ALA A 368 -12.75 1.66 -2.26
CA ALA A 368 -11.92 2.75 -1.75
C ALA A 368 -12.06 4.06 -2.56
N VAL A 369 -11.88 3.98 -3.87
CA VAL A 369 -11.86 5.14 -4.78
C VAL A 369 -13.28 5.60 -5.11
N LEU A 370 -14.18 4.65 -5.36
CA LEU A 370 -15.51 4.93 -5.92
C LEU A 370 -16.62 4.93 -4.85
N GLY A 371 -16.44 4.17 -3.76
CA GLY A 371 -17.33 4.20 -2.61
C GLY A 371 -17.18 5.44 -1.73
N GLY A 372 -16.09 6.22 -1.90
CA GLY A 372 -15.72 7.28 -0.95
C GLY A 372 -15.47 6.77 0.47
N ALA A 373 -15.23 5.46 0.61
CA ALA A 373 -14.96 4.80 1.86
C ALA A 373 -13.45 4.60 1.96
N VAL A 374 -12.83 5.07 3.03
CA VAL A 374 -11.44 4.71 3.32
C VAL A 374 -11.50 3.28 3.84
N MET A 375 -11.11 2.29 3.03
CA MET A 375 -10.78 0.98 3.60
C MET A 375 -9.44 1.12 4.33
N THR A 376 -9.53 1.40 5.62
CA THR A 376 -8.65 0.75 6.59
C THR A 376 -9.02 -0.71 6.56
N PHE A 377 -8.22 -1.51 5.85
CA PHE A 377 -7.86 -2.76 6.49
C PHE A 377 -7.03 -2.28 7.67
#